data_AF-A0AAU8A991-F1
#
_entry.id   AF-A0AAU8A991-F1
#
_cell.length_a   1.000
_cell.length_b   1.000
_cell.length_c   1.000
_cell.angle_alpha   90.00
_cell.angle_beta   90.00
_cell.angle_gamma   90.00
#
_symmetry.space_group_name_H-M   'P 1'
#
loop_
_entity.id
_entity.type
_entity.pdbx_description
1 polymer ?
#
loop_
_entity_poly.entity_id
_entity_poly.type
_entity_poly.pdbx_seq_one_letter_code
_entity_poly.pdbx_strand_id
1 'polypeptide(L)' 'MPEKDLEAYLDELKKISEQISDENIKLADAVSLYKKGMAAADKASGILEKFEQELEIVQDESEE' A
#
# COMPACT_ATOMS: atom_id res chain seq x y z
N MET A 1 3.54 -11.21 9.76
CA MET A 1 4.60 -11.25 8.74
C MET A 1 4.35 -10.04 7.86
N PRO A 2 5.35 -9.21 7.61
CA PRO A 2 5.20 -7.96 6.85
C PRO A 2 4.57 -8.16 5.47
N GLU A 3 4.73 -9.34 4.87
CA GLU A 3 4.06 -9.76 3.63
C GLU A 3 2.52 -9.80 3.74
N LYS A 4 2.00 -10.36 4.84
CA LYS A 4 0.54 -10.38 5.11
C LYS A 4 -0.01 -8.97 5.36
N ASP A 5 0.84 -8.07 5.86
CA ASP A 5 0.47 -6.68 6.07
C ASP A 5 0.47 -5.91 4.73
N LEU A 6 1.41 -6.19 3.83
CA LEU A 6 1.44 -5.64 2.47
C LEU A 6 0.22 -6.07 1.64
N GLU A 7 -0.08 -7.36 1.58
CA GLU A 7 -1.26 -7.88 0.87
C GLU A 7 -2.56 -7.23 1.39
N ALA A 8 -2.68 -7.06 2.70
CA ALA A 8 -3.83 -6.41 3.30
C ALA A 8 -3.97 -4.94 2.87
N TYR A 9 -2.87 -4.18 2.80
CA TYR A 9 -2.91 -2.79 2.32
C TYR A 9 -3.23 -2.71 0.82
N LEU A 10 -2.73 -3.63 0.00
CA LEU A 10 -3.05 -3.69 -1.43
C LEU A 10 -4.54 -4.03 -1.67
N ASP A 11 -5.09 -4.97 -0.90
CA ASP A 11 -6.52 -5.29 -0.92
C ASP A 11 -7.38 -4.11 -0.47
N GLU A 12 -6.93 -3.39 0.56
CA GLU A 12 -7.60 -2.17 1.02
C GLU A 12 -7.61 -1.08 -0.05
N LEU A 13 -6.46 -0.85 -0.71
CA LEU A 13 -6.35 0.09 -1.83
C LEU A 13 -7.28 -0.27 -2.99
N LYS A 14 -7.35 -1.56 -3.34
CA LYS A 14 -8.26 -2.06 -4.38
C LYS A 14 -9.72 -1.77 -4.04
N LYS A 15 -10.15 -2.08 -2.81
CA LYS A 15 -11.51 -1.79 -2.33
C LYS A 15 -11.81 -0.28 -2.35
N ILE A 16 -10.86 0.55 -1.92
CA ILE A 16 -11.02 2.00 -1.94
C ILE A 16 -11.18 2.52 -3.38
N SER A 17 -10.37 2.02 -4.32
CA SER A 17 -10.48 2.37 -5.74
C SER A 17 -11.84 2.01 -6.32
N GLU A 18 -12.35 0.82 -6.01
CA GLU A 18 -13.68 0.37 -6.43
C GLU A 18 -14.79 1.27 -5.86
N GLN A 19 -14.69 1.63 -4.57
CA GLN A 19 -15.67 2.51 -3.91
C GLN A 19 -15.64 3.96 -4.44
N ILE A 20 -14.46 4.52 -4.70
CA ILE A 20 -14.32 5.87 -5.27
C ILE A 20 -14.87 5.94 -6.71
N SER A 21 -14.86 4.80 -7.43
CA SER A 21 -15.36 4.72 -8.80
C SER A 21 -16.89 4.66 -8.89
N ASP A 22 -17.61 4.59 -7.77
CA ASP A 22 -19.07 4.69 -7.76
C ASP A 22 -19.52 6.10 -8.16
N GLU A 23 -20.25 6.20 -9.27
CA GLU A 23 -20.76 7.48 -9.80
C GLU A 23 -21.70 8.22 -8.84
N ASN A 24 -22.28 7.51 -7.86
CA ASN A 24 -23.22 8.08 -6.88
C ASN A 24 -22.55 8.47 -5.56
N ILE A 25 -21.23 8.30 -5.43
CA ILE A 25 -20.54 8.64 -4.19
C ILE A 25 -20.65 10.14 -3.88
N LYS A 26 -20.91 10.47 -2.62
CA LYS A 26 -20.87 11.86 -2.18
C LYS A 26 -19.44 12.34 -2.12
N LEU A 27 -19.20 13.59 -2.51
CA LEU A 27 -17.85 14.19 -2.49
C LEU A 27 -17.16 14.07 -1.12
N ALA A 28 -17.88 14.25 -0.02
CA ALA A 28 -17.32 14.13 1.33
C ALA A 28 -16.83 12.70 1.63
N ASP A 29 -17.56 11.69 1.15
CA ASP A 29 -17.22 10.29 1.30
C ASP A 29 -16.04 9.94 0.39
N ALA A 30 -16.03 10.42 -0.85
CA ALA A 30 -14.92 10.26 -1.80
C ALA A 30 -13.61 10.85 -1.26
N VAL A 31 -13.65 12.06 -0.68
CA VAL A 31 -12.47 12.70 -0.07
C VAL A 31 -11.99 11.89 1.14
N SER A 32 -12.90 11.34 1.94
CA SER A 32 -12.55 10.50 3.09
C SER A 32 -11.88 9.20 2.65
N LEU A 33 -12.44 8.53 1.63
CA LEU A 33 -11.85 7.34 1.02
C LEU A 33 -10.48 7.63 0.40
N TYR A 34 -10.33 8.76 -0.30
CA TYR A 34 -9.06 9.17 -0.88
C TYR A 34 -7.96 9.33 0.18
N LYS A 35 -8.24 10.03 1.28
CA LYS A 35 -7.30 10.18 2.39
C LYS A 35 -6.94 8.83 3.01
N LYS A 36 -7.92 7.93 3.14
CA LYS A 36 -7.69 6.57 3.62
C LYS A 36 -6.79 5.79 2.66
N GLY A 37 -7.02 5.93 1.35
CA GLY A 37 -6.20 5.31 0.31
C GLY A 37 -4.76 5.80 0.35
N MET A 38 -4.53 7.11 0.51
CA MET A 38 -3.18 7.65 0.67
C MET A 38 -2.45 7.03 1.87
N ALA A 39 -3.12 6.88 3.01
CA ALA A 39 -2.51 6.27 4.19
C ALA A 39 -2.20 4.78 4.01
N ALA A 40 -3.03 4.03 3.28
CA ALA A 40 -2.75 2.63 2.95
C ALA A 40 -1.58 2.51 1.96
N ALA A 41 -1.52 3.39 0.96
CA ALA A 41 -0.42 3.45 -0.01
C ALA A 41 0.92 3.76 0.66
N ASP A 42 0.95 4.76 1.55
CA ASP A 42 2.15 5.14 2.30
C ASP A 42 2.72 3.96 3.11
N LYS A 43 1.84 3.20 3.78
CA LYS A 43 2.24 2.01 4.53
C LYS A 43 2.72 0.88 3.64
N ALA A 44 2.05 0.63 2.51
CA ALA A 44 2.49 -0.38 1.55
C ALA A 44 3.86 -0.03 0.96
N SER A 45 4.07 1.23 0.58
CA SER A 45 5.36 1.74 0.11
C SER A 45 6.46 1.56 1.15
N GLY A 46 6.21 1.90 2.42
CA GLY A 46 7.18 1.72 3.49
C GLY A 46 7.51 0.25 3.82
N ILE A 47 6.63 -0.71 3.47
CA ILE A 47 6.96 -2.14 3.57
C ILE A 47 7.80 -2.58 2.38
N LEU A 48 7.45 -2.14 1.16
CA LEU A 48 8.21 -2.45 -0.05
C LEU A 48 9.64 -1.92 0.04
N GLU A 49 9.83 -0.69 0.52
CA GLU A 49 11.16 -0.09 0.71
C GLU A 49 12.03 -0.91 1.67
N LYS A 50 11.44 -1.47 2.73
CA LYS A 50 12.17 -2.36 3.64
C LYS A 50 12.59 -3.66 2.98
N PHE A 51 11.72 -4.26 2.17
CA PHE A 51 12.07 -5.46 1.42
C PHE A 51 13.16 -5.19 0.38
N GLU A 52 13.13 -4.02 -0.27
CA GLU A 52 14.19 -3.59 -1.19
C GLU A 52 15.54 -3.47 -0.47
N GLN A 53 15.57 -2.80 0.70
CA GLN A 53 16.77 -2.69 1.53
C GLN A 53 17.29 -4.06 2.01
N GLU A 54 16.39 -4.97 2.43
CA GLU A 54 16.76 -6.33 2.83
C GLU A 54 17.36 -7.12 1.66
N LEU A 55 16.83 -6.96 0.45
CA LEU A 55 17.37 -7.60 -0.75
C LEU A 55 18.76 -7.05 -1.13
N GLU A 56 18.97 -5.73 -1.06
CA GLU A 56 20.28 -5.11 -1.31
C GLU A 56 21.35 -5.64 -0.34
N ILE A 57 21.03 -5.73 0.96
CA ILE A 57 21.96 -6.27 1.97
C ILE A 57 22.36 -7.73 1.66
N VAL A 58 21.38 -8.57 1.31
CA VAL A 58 21.65 -9.98 0.97
C VAL A 58 22.51 -10.11 -0.28
N GLN A 59 22.34 -9.21 -1.26
CA GLN A 59 23.15 -9.21 -2.47
C GLN A 59 24.61 -8.84 -2.17
N ASP A 60 24.86 -7.80 -1.37
CA ASP A 60 26.21 -7.39 -0.98
C ASP A 60 26.94 -8.49 -0.18
N GLU A 61 26.26 -9.18 0.74
CA GLU A 61 26.84 -10.31 1.50
C GLU A 61 27.13 -11.55 0.64
N SER A 62 26.48 -11.68 -0.52
CA SER A 62 26.69 -12.80 -1.44
C SER A 62 27.83 -12.59 -2.45
N GLU A 63 28.28 -11.35 -2.60
CA GLU A 63 29.37 -10.95 -3.51
C GLU A 63 30.74 -10.82 -2.79
N GLU A 64 30.81 -10.97 -1.46
CA GLU A 64 32.04 -11.09 -0.64
C GLU A 64 32.51 -12.55 -0.43
#